data_AF-A0A922IMG9-F1
#
_entry.id   AF-A0A922IMG9-F1
#
_cell.length_a   1.000
_cell.length_b   1.000
_cell.length_c   1.000
_cell.angle_alpha   90.00
_cell.angle_beta   90.00
_cell.angle_gamma   90.00
#
_symmetry.space_group_name_H-M   'P 1'
#
loop_
_entity.id
_entity.type
_entity.pdbx_description
1 polymer ?
#
loop_
_entity_poly.entity_id
_entity_poly.type
_entity_poly.pdbx_seq_one_letter_code
_entity_poly.pdbx_strand_id
1 'polypeptide(L)'
;MKRCETSVGKDNSFCYYVGGLKTSAAKTVNTLVDPISWKMPVEKICEKLFKVDSQICDLRYEKVVDLKEFNFEKSKVRDLKKIIEKWGLECRGCTEKRDYISLIKSNMHKHDPEAAAFLQARGEL
;
A
#
# COMPACT_ATOMS: atom_id res chain seq x y z
N MET A 1 17.35 -8.10 10.54
CA MET A 1 16.04 -7.41 10.51
C MET A 1 15.03 -8.37 9.89
N LYS A 2 14.23 -9.10 10.70
CA LYS A 2 13.44 -10.26 10.21
C LYS A 2 12.50 -9.94 9.05
N ARG A 3 11.91 -8.72 9.05
CA ARG A 3 10.96 -8.27 8.03
C ARG A 3 11.59 -8.08 6.63
N CYS A 4 12.90 -7.83 6.57
CA CYS A 4 13.61 -7.67 5.30
C CYS A 4 14.03 -9.00 4.67
N GLU A 5 14.16 -10.07 5.46
CA GLU A 5 14.61 -11.38 4.96
C GLU A 5 13.59 -12.05 4.03
N THR A 6 12.30 -11.80 4.25
CA THR A 6 11.20 -12.32 3.43
C THR A 6 10.59 -11.28 2.49
N SER A 7 11.22 -10.10 2.38
CA SER A 7 10.71 -9.01 1.55
C SER A 7 10.90 -9.28 0.06
N VAL A 8 9.90 -8.92 -0.75
CA VAL A 8 9.92 -9.07 -2.22
C VAL A 8 9.55 -7.75 -2.90
N GLY A 9 9.92 -7.61 -4.18
CA GLY A 9 9.55 -6.44 -4.98
C GLY A 9 10.08 -5.12 -4.40
N LYS A 10 9.20 -4.12 -4.26
CA LYS A 10 9.55 -2.78 -3.78
C LYS A 10 10.00 -2.75 -2.32
N ASP A 11 9.46 -3.62 -1.48
CA ASP A 11 9.91 -3.76 -0.08
C ASP A 11 11.32 -4.31 0.01
N ASN A 12 11.70 -5.22 -0.90
CA ASN A 12 13.07 -5.71 -0.98
C ASN A 12 14.04 -4.59 -1.39
N SER A 13 13.63 -3.76 -2.37
CA SER A 13 14.40 -2.59 -2.78
C SER A 13 14.55 -1.58 -1.64
N PHE A 14 13.49 -1.31 -0.87
CA PHE A 14 13.57 -0.46 0.32
C PHE A 14 14.55 -1.03 1.34
N CYS A 15 14.40 -2.31 1.69
CA CYS A 15 15.30 -3.01 2.60
C CYS A 15 16.77 -3.00 2.13
N TYR A 16 17.01 -3.02 0.82
CA TYR A 16 18.35 -2.88 0.26
C TYR A 16 18.94 -1.50 0.58
N TYR A 17 18.21 -0.42 0.30
CA TYR A 17 18.68 0.96 0.51
C TYR A 17 18.85 1.32 1.99
N VAL A 18 17.97 0.84 2.88
CA VAL A 18 18.09 1.12 4.33
C VAL A 18 19.11 0.23 5.05
N GLY A 19 19.88 -0.60 4.33
CA GLY A 19 20.87 -1.47 4.97
C GLY A 19 20.30 -2.70 5.70
N GLY A 20 19.07 -3.10 5.36
CA GLY A 20 18.34 -4.19 6.02
C GLY A 20 18.65 -5.58 5.47
N LEU A 21 19.33 -5.69 4.32
CA LEU A 21 19.72 -6.96 3.69
C LEU A 21 21.21 -7.26 3.92
N LYS A 22 21.57 -8.55 3.89
CA LYS A 22 22.99 -8.98 3.98
C LYS A 22 23.84 -8.51 2.81
N THR A 23 23.21 -8.28 1.65
CA THR A 23 23.83 -7.76 0.43
C THR A 23 23.87 -6.24 0.37
N SER A 24 23.24 -5.54 1.32
CA SER A 24 23.27 -4.08 1.37
C SER A 24 24.69 -3.59 1.66
N ALA A 25 25.19 -2.70 0.82
CA ALA A 25 26.51 -2.10 1.00
C ALA A 25 26.56 -1.14 2.21
N ALA A 26 25.42 -0.49 2.53
CA ALA A 26 25.32 0.51 3.58
C ALA A 26 24.89 -0.12 4.92
N LYS A 27 25.59 0.21 6.02
CA LYS A 27 25.19 -0.13 7.40
C LYS A 27 24.30 0.96 8.02
N THR A 28 23.36 1.50 7.24
CA THR A 28 22.52 2.66 7.59
C THR A 28 21.24 2.27 8.33
N VAL A 29 21.04 0.98 8.61
CA VAL A 29 19.88 0.46 9.34
C VAL A 29 19.70 1.12 10.70
N ASN A 30 20.78 1.53 11.37
CA ASN A 30 20.73 2.24 12.64
C ASN A 30 20.09 3.63 12.51
N THR A 31 20.30 4.31 11.37
CA THR A 31 19.64 5.59 11.07
C THR A 31 18.12 5.46 10.96
N LEU A 32 17.61 4.27 10.69
CA LEU A 32 16.19 3.93 10.73
C LEU A 32 15.76 3.42 12.12
N VAL A 33 16.50 2.49 12.73
CA VAL A 33 16.07 1.76 13.94
C VAL A 33 16.22 2.58 15.23
N ASP A 34 17.31 3.34 15.38
CA ASP A 34 17.55 4.15 16.58
C ASP A 34 16.47 5.23 16.79
N PRO A 35 16.09 6.04 15.78
CA PRO A 35 15.05 7.04 15.98
C PRO A 35 13.67 6.43 16.22
N ILE A 36 13.38 5.24 15.69
CA ILE A 36 12.14 4.51 16.03
C ILE A 36 12.13 4.12 17.51
N SER A 37 13.26 3.63 18.03
CA SER A 37 13.39 3.22 19.44
C SER A 37 13.13 4.37 20.42
N TRP A 38 13.49 5.61 20.03
CA TRP A 38 13.21 6.81 20.82
C TRP A 38 11.93 7.55 20.39
N LYS A 39 11.04 6.87 19.67
CA LYS A 39 9.71 7.37 19.27
C LYS A 39 9.73 8.65 18.43
N MET A 40 10.76 8.84 17.61
CA MET A 40 10.79 9.91 16.62
C MET A 40 9.66 9.69 15.59
N PRO A 41 8.94 10.74 15.17
CA PRO A 41 7.89 10.60 14.16
C PRO A 41 8.45 10.13 12.83
N VAL A 42 7.69 9.26 12.14
CA VAL A 42 8.08 8.59 10.89
C VAL A 42 8.50 9.60 9.81
N GLU A 43 7.79 10.73 9.70
CA GLU A 43 8.09 11.78 8.71
C GLU A 43 9.54 12.29 8.85
N LYS A 44 9.97 12.59 10.07
CA LYS A 44 11.35 13.05 10.34
C LYS A 44 12.39 11.98 10.11
N ILE A 45 12.03 10.71 10.27
CA ILE A 45 12.90 9.58 9.97
C ILE A 45 13.11 9.48 8.46
N CYS A 46 12.04 9.61 7.67
CA CYS A 46 12.11 9.64 6.21
C CYS A 46 12.97 10.82 5.71
N GLU A 47 12.83 12.01 6.30
CA GLU A 47 13.70 13.15 5.96
C GLU A 47 15.19 12.88 6.23
N LYS A 48 15.51 12.18 7.33
CA LYS A 48 16.88 11.77 7.63
C LYS A 48 17.39 10.71 6.65
N LEU A 49 16.56 9.73 6.32
CA LEU A 49 16.91 8.70 5.34
C LEU A 49 17.14 9.27 3.96
N PHE A 50 16.36 10.26 3.53
CA PHE A 50 16.56 10.97 2.27
C PHE A 50 17.95 11.61 2.17
N LYS A 51 18.48 12.16 3.27
CA LYS A 51 19.83 12.74 3.31
C LYS A 51 20.95 11.69 3.23
N VAL A 52 20.65 10.44 3.60
CA VAL A 52 21.60 9.32 3.53
C VAL A 52 21.60 8.72 2.14
N ASP A 53 20.41 8.44 1.61
CA ASP A 53 20.21 7.90 0.28
C ASP A 53 18.88 8.41 -0.29
N SER A 54 18.96 9.29 -1.29
CA SER A 54 17.78 9.87 -1.93
C SER A 54 16.98 8.86 -2.74
N GLN A 55 17.59 7.73 -3.17
CA GLN A 55 16.91 6.68 -3.94
C GLN A 55 15.77 6.02 -3.16
N ILE A 56 15.81 6.09 -1.82
CA ILE A 56 14.73 5.65 -0.94
C ILE A 56 13.43 6.39 -1.27
N CYS A 57 13.48 7.69 -1.59
CA CYS A 57 12.31 8.49 -1.91
C CYS A 57 11.83 8.33 -3.36
N ASP A 58 12.63 7.73 -4.23
CA ASP A 58 12.24 7.38 -5.60
C ASP A 58 11.40 6.10 -5.66
N LEU A 59 11.34 5.33 -4.56
CA LEU A 59 10.47 4.18 -4.45
C LEU A 59 9.00 4.61 -4.48
N ARG A 60 8.38 4.41 -5.65
CA ARG A 60 6.94 4.50 -5.83
C ARG A 60 6.31 3.14 -5.58
N TYR A 61 5.62 3.04 -4.45
CA TYR A 61 4.69 1.96 -4.19
C TYR A 61 3.40 2.22 -4.95
N GLU A 62 2.76 1.16 -5.44
CA GLU A 62 1.42 1.31 -5.97
C GLU A 62 0.51 1.74 -4.82
N LYS A 63 -0.25 2.84 -5.03
CA LYS A 63 -1.16 3.34 -4.00
C LYS A 63 -2.07 2.21 -3.58
N VAL A 64 -1.95 1.80 -2.31
CA VAL A 64 -2.97 0.96 -1.69
C VAL A 64 -4.23 1.80 -1.68
N VAL A 65 -5.21 1.39 -2.48
CA VAL A 65 -6.50 2.06 -2.53
C VAL A 65 -7.18 1.76 -1.20
N ASP A 66 -7.24 2.76 -0.33
CA ASP A 66 -7.94 2.65 0.94
C ASP A 66 -9.44 2.71 0.66
N LEU A 67 -10.08 1.53 0.62
CA LEU A 67 -11.49 1.41 0.22
C LEU A 67 -12.46 2.12 1.16
N LYS A 68 -12.01 2.50 2.37
CA LYS A 68 -12.78 3.27 3.36
C LYS A 68 -13.06 4.71 2.91
N GLU A 69 -12.09 5.34 2.26
CA GLU A 69 -12.18 6.72 1.77
C GLU A 69 -12.29 6.80 0.24
N PHE A 70 -12.23 5.64 -0.43
CA PHE A 70 -12.26 5.57 -1.88
C PHE A 70 -13.64 5.92 -2.43
N ASN A 71 -13.72 7.03 -3.15
CA ASN A 71 -14.94 7.44 -3.82
C ASN A 71 -15.13 6.68 -5.14
N PHE A 72 -15.92 5.61 -5.10
CA PHE A 72 -16.23 4.78 -6.27
C PHE A 72 -16.85 5.57 -7.44
N GLU A 73 -17.70 6.56 -7.14
CA GLU A 73 -18.40 7.36 -8.14
C GLU A 73 -17.48 8.36 -8.87
N LYS A 74 -16.46 8.89 -8.19
CA LYS A 74 -15.49 9.82 -8.77
C LYS A 74 -14.28 9.13 -9.39
N SER A 75 -14.07 7.85 -9.11
CA SER A 75 -12.92 7.09 -9.59
C SER A 75 -13.01 6.71 -11.07
N LYS A 76 -11.88 6.46 -11.74
CA LYS A 76 -11.91 6.04 -13.15
C LYS A 76 -12.13 4.52 -13.23
N VAL A 77 -12.68 4.05 -14.36
CA VAL A 77 -12.88 2.60 -14.60
C VAL A 77 -11.56 1.83 -14.51
N ARG A 78 -10.43 2.44 -14.87
CA ARG A 78 -9.10 1.83 -14.71
C ARG A 78 -8.77 1.50 -13.25
N ASP A 79 -9.08 2.39 -12.31
CA ASP A 79 -8.82 2.16 -10.89
C ASP A 79 -9.74 1.06 -10.32
N LEU A 80 -11.00 1.03 -10.75
CA LEU A 80 -11.94 -0.04 -10.38
C LEU A 80 -11.46 -1.42 -10.88
N LYS A 81 -10.95 -1.50 -12.12
CA LYS A 81 -10.38 -2.73 -12.67
C LYS A 81 -9.17 -3.23 -11.88
N LYS A 82 -8.30 -2.33 -11.43
CA LYS A 82 -7.15 -2.69 -10.59
C LYS A 82 -7.57 -3.33 -9.26
N ILE A 83 -8.65 -2.84 -8.63
CA ILE A 83 -9.16 -3.42 -7.39
C ILE A 83 -9.64 -4.85 -7.63
N ILE A 84 -10.42 -5.04 -8.69
CA ILE A 84 -10.97 -6.36 -9.09
C ILE A 84 -9.85 -7.35 -9.41
N GLU A 85 -8.84 -6.94 -10.18
CA GLU A 85 -7.67 -7.75 -10.51
C GLU A 85 -6.84 -8.11 -9.27
N LYS A 86 -6.65 -7.15 -8.35
CA LYS A 86 -5.96 -7.38 -7.06
C LYS A 86 -6.68 -8.42 -6.20
N TRP A 87 -8.01 -8.50 -6.29
CA TRP A 87 -8.81 -9.52 -5.62
C TRP A 87 -8.86 -10.85 -6.36
N GLY A 88 -8.22 -10.95 -7.53
CA GLY A 88 -8.25 -12.14 -8.38
C GLY A 88 -9.62 -12.41 -9.01
N LEU A 89 -10.46 -11.37 -9.08
CA LEU A 89 -11.78 -11.45 -9.70
C LEU A 89 -11.70 -10.99 -11.16
N GLU A 90 -12.61 -11.48 -11.98
CA GLU A 90 -12.82 -11.00 -13.33
C GLU A 90 -14.26 -10.57 -13.50
N CYS A 91 -14.52 -9.37 -14.04
CA CYS A 91 -15.87 -9.01 -14.40
C CYS A 91 -16.20 -9.46 -15.82
N ARG A 92 -16.94 -10.57 -15.95
CA ARG A 92 -17.50 -11.03 -17.23
C ARG A 92 -18.80 -10.28 -17.51
N GLY A 93 -18.73 -9.27 -18.38
CA GLY A 93 -19.91 -8.52 -18.84
C GLY A 93 -20.08 -7.10 -18.25
N CYS A 94 -19.12 -6.59 -17.46
CA CYS A 94 -19.17 -5.18 -17.04
C CYS A 94 -18.94 -4.23 -18.22
N THR A 95 -20.03 -3.67 -18.76
CA THR A 95 -19.99 -2.65 -19.81
C THR A 95 -20.01 -1.23 -19.24
N GLU A 96 -20.68 -1.02 -18.12
CA GLU A 96 -20.82 0.30 -17.51
C GLU A 96 -20.00 0.42 -16.23
N LYS A 97 -19.65 1.66 -15.88
CA LYS A 97 -18.92 1.95 -14.64
C LYS A 97 -19.64 1.43 -13.40
N ARG A 98 -20.99 1.47 -13.40
CA ARG A 98 -21.82 1.02 -12.29
C ARG A 98 -21.66 -0.48 -12.03
N ASP A 99 -21.50 -1.30 -13.07
CA ASP A 99 -21.29 -2.74 -12.92
C ASP A 99 -20.00 -3.06 -12.14
N TYR A 100 -18.92 -2.34 -12.45
CA TYR A 100 -17.65 -2.50 -11.72
C TYR A 100 -17.80 -2.11 -10.25
N ILE A 101 -18.53 -1.03 -9.95
CA ILE A 101 -18.76 -0.57 -8.58
C ILE A 101 -19.58 -1.60 -7.81
N SER A 102 -20.66 -2.11 -8.40
CA SER A 102 -21.51 -3.13 -7.78
C SER A 102 -20.74 -4.41 -7.47
N LEU A 103 -19.93 -4.90 -8.42
CA LEU A 103 -19.09 -6.07 -8.20
C LEU A 103 -18.12 -5.86 -7.04
N ILE A 104 -17.52 -4.66 -6.95
CA ILE A 104 -16.60 -4.33 -5.87
C ILE A 104 -17.33 -4.34 -4.52
N LYS A 105 -18.42 -3.58 -4.38
CA LYS A 105 -19.22 -3.50 -3.16
C LYS A 105 -19.71 -4.87 -2.69
N SER A 106 -20.20 -5.70 -3.61
CA SER A 106 -20.66 -7.05 -3.29
C SER A 106 -19.55 -8.00 -2.85
N ASN A 107 -18.28 -7.71 -3.15
CA ASN A 107 -17.15 -8.56 -2.74
C ASN A 107 -16.31 -7.93 -1.61
N MET A 108 -16.58 -6.68 -1.22
CA MET A 108 -15.87 -6.00 -0.13
C MET A 108 -15.87 -6.80 1.18
N HIS A 109 -17.00 -7.42 1.55
CA HIS A 109 -17.08 -8.20 2.79
C HIS A 109 -16.13 -9.43 2.82
N LYS A 110 -15.72 -9.95 1.65
CA LYS A 110 -14.81 -11.11 1.55
C LYS A 110 -13.35 -10.70 1.50
N HIS A 111 -13.03 -9.63 0.78
CA HIS A 111 -11.66 -9.22 0.53
C HIS A 111 -11.17 -8.09 1.44
N ASP A 112 -12.10 -7.32 2.02
CA ASP A 112 -11.79 -6.15 2.86
C ASP A 112 -12.90 -5.93 3.92
N PRO A 113 -13.03 -6.84 4.91
CA PRO A 113 -14.14 -6.82 5.88
C PRO A 113 -14.13 -5.56 6.74
N GLU A 114 -12.96 -4.97 7.00
CA GLU A 114 -12.83 -3.73 7.77
C GLU A 114 -13.38 -2.52 7.00
N ALA A 115 -13.09 -2.43 5.70
CA ALA A 115 -13.67 -1.39 4.85
C ALA A 115 -15.18 -1.60 4.63
N ALA A 116 -15.64 -2.85 4.50
CA ALA A 116 -17.07 -3.16 4.37
C ALA A 116 -17.86 -2.72 5.62
N ALA A 117 -17.37 -3.03 6.82
CA ALA A 117 -17.98 -2.61 8.07
C ALA A 117 -18.02 -1.07 8.21
N PHE A 118 -16.95 -0.39 7.78
CA PHE A 118 -16.87 1.07 7.81
C PHE A 118 -17.89 1.74 6.87
N LEU A 119 -18.05 1.24 5.64
CA LEU A 119 -19.01 1.78 4.68
C LEU A 119 -20.46 1.45 5.05
N GLN A 120 -20.72 0.26 5.63
CA GLN A 120 -22.04 -0.09 6.16
C GLN A 120 -22.45 0.84 7.31
N ALA A 121 -21.53 1.16 8.22
CA ALA A 121 -21.79 2.10 9.31
C ALA A 121 -22.13 3.52 8.82
N ARG A 122 -21.71 3.89 7.61
CA ARG A 122 -21.99 5.18 6.96
C ARG A 122 -23.19 5.16 6.01
N GLY A 123 -23.82 3.99 5.79
CA GLY A 123 -24.91 3.83 4.83
C GLY A 123 -24.48 3.97 3.36
N GLU A 124 -23.21 3.77 3.06
CA GLU A 124 -22.63 3.95 1.72
C GLU A 124 -22.36 2.64 0.98
N LEU A 125 -22.65 1.48 1.61
CA LEU A 125 -22.53 0.17 0.98
C LEU A 125 -23.81 -0.21 0.23
#